data_AF-A0A4W5KR60-F1
#
_entry.id   AF-A0A4W5KR60-F1
#
_cell.length_a   1.000
_cell.length_b   1.000
_cell.length_c   1.000
_cell.angle_alpha   90.00
_cell.angle_beta   90.00
_cell.angle_gamma   90.00
#
_symmetry.space_group_name_H-M   'P 1'
#
loop_
_entity.id
_entity.type
_entity.pdbx_description
1 polymer ?
#
loop_
_entity_poly.entity_id
_entity_poly.type
_entity_poly.pdbx_seq_one_letter_code
_entity_poly.pdbx_strand_id
1 'polypeptide(L)'
;MMLYFVLLFLPFVISARTRMVLPTYETFSTRNVNRDSHKVLTVEGKECKFPFRHGGSIHHHCITISFSRSWCSLTHNFDRDFLWGYCAPGNTQPIGERSFL
;
A
#
# COMPACT_ATOMS: atom_id res chain seq x y z
N MET A 1 -22.95 43.47 39.05
CA MET A 1 -23.91 42.71 38.20
C MET A 1 -23.43 42.52 36.75
N MET A 2 -22.74 43.49 36.11
CA MET A 2 -22.15 43.29 34.76
C MET A 2 -20.90 42.41 34.73
N LEU A 3 -20.11 42.33 35.81
CA LEU A 3 -18.88 41.52 35.86
C LEU A 3 -19.15 40.00 35.92
N TYR A 4 -20.26 39.60 36.55
CA TYR A 4 -20.66 38.19 36.68
C TYR A 4 -21.13 37.60 35.35
N PHE A 5 -21.76 38.42 34.49
CA PHE A 5 -22.18 38.02 33.15
C PHE A 5 -20.96 37.69 32.27
N VAL A 6 -19.92 38.53 32.29
CA VAL A 6 -18.70 38.32 31.48
C VAL A 6 -17.92 37.08 31.92
N LEU A 7 -17.86 36.80 33.23
CA LEU A 7 -17.18 35.62 33.78
C LEU A 7 -17.89 34.30 33.47
N LEU A 8 -19.22 34.30 33.21
CA LEU A 8 -19.97 33.10 32.83
C LEU A 8 -19.87 32.76 31.33
N PHE A 9 -19.57 33.74 30.47
CA PHE A 9 -19.39 33.49 29.03
C PHE A 9 -17.94 33.15 28.63
N LEU A 10 -16.94 33.52 29.44
CA LEU A 10 -15.53 33.18 29.20
C LEU A 10 -15.20 31.67 29.21
N PRO A 11 -15.80 30.80 30.03
CA PRO A 11 -15.55 29.35 29.95
C PRO A 11 -16.40 28.66 28.87
N PHE A 12 -17.41 29.32 28.29
CA PHE A 12 -18.33 28.69 27.34
C PHE A 12 -17.92 28.85 25.87
N VAL A 13 -17.13 29.88 25.53
CA VAL A 13 -16.67 30.10 24.13
C VAL A 13 -15.30 29.47 23.84
N ILE A 14 -14.52 29.11 24.87
CA ILE A 14 -13.19 28.51 24.70
C ILE A 14 -13.25 26.96 24.67
N SER A 15 -14.34 26.35 25.14
CA SER A 15 -14.48 24.88 25.16
C SER A 15 -15.08 24.26 23.89
N ALA A 16 -15.33 25.04 22.83
CA ALA A 16 -15.96 24.57 21.60
C ALA A 16 -15.21 24.94 20.31
N ARG A 17 -13.90 25.22 20.39
CA ARG A 17 -13.02 25.16 19.22
C ARG A 17 -12.22 23.89 19.34
N THR A 18 -12.91 22.81 18.96
CA THR A 18 -12.36 21.64 18.26
C THR A 18 -10.85 21.54 18.37
N ARG A 19 -10.38 20.52 19.08
CA ARG A 19 -9.09 19.92 18.75
C ARG A 19 -9.07 19.80 17.22
N MET A 20 -8.32 20.64 16.52
CA MET A 20 -7.78 20.26 15.22
C MET A 20 -6.76 19.18 15.56
N VAL A 21 -7.29 18.00 15.88
CA VAL A 21 -6.66 16.77 15.46
C VAL A 21 -6.66 16.95 13.95
N LEU A 22 -5.51 17.41 13.42
CA LEU A 22 -5.13 17.02 12.07
C LEU A 22 -5.52 15.55 11.98
N PRO A 23 -6.26 15.08 10.97
CA PRO A 23 -6.39 13.66 10.79
C PRO A 23 -4.97 13.16 10.56
N THR A 24 -4.31 12.77 11.65
CA THR A 24 -3.56 11.55 11.73
C THR A 24 -4.49 10.57 11.04
N TYR A 25 -4.25 10.37 9.76
CA TYR A 25 -4.65 9.15 9.09
C TYR A 25 -3.89 7.96 9.73
N GLU A 26 -3.28 8.08 10.91
CA GLU A 26 -3.26 6.98 11.87
C GLU A 26 -4.75 6.60 12.11
N THR A 27 -5.43 5.82 11.28
CA THR A 27 -4.98 4.53 10.77
C THR A 27 -5.62 4.21 9.41
N PHE A 28 -4.85 4.14 8.32
CA PHE A 28 -5.05 3.01 7.40
C PHE A 28 -4.60 1.77 8.16
N SER A 29 -5.52 1.25 8.96
CA SER A 29 -5.52 -0.09 9.53
C SER A 29 -4.14 -0.58 10.00
N THR A 30 -3.82 -0.41 11.27
CA THR A 30 -3.10 -1.47 11.99
C THR A 30 -4.02 -2.68 12.11
N ARG A 31 -4.36 -3.32 10.99
CA ARG A 31 -4.32 -4.78 10.99
C ARG A 31 -2.84 -5.09 11.23
N ASN A 32 -2.55 -5.96 12.19
CA ASN A 32 -1.36 -6.80 12.05
C ASN A 32 -1.54 -7.60 10.75
N VAL A 33 -1.29 -6.98 9.59
CA VAL A 33 -0.87 -7.72 8.42
C VAL A 33 0.61 -7.83 8.67
N ASN A 34 1.03 -8.99 9.18
CA ASN A 34 2.36 -9.49 8.90
C ASN A 34 2.76 -8.94 7.52
N ARG A 35 3.76 -8.05 7.42
CA ARG A 35 4.11 -7.37 6.16
C ARG A 35 4.80 -8.35 5.21
N ASP A 36 4.26 -9.56 5.09
CA ASP A 36 3.95 -10.18 3.83
C ASP A 36 2.99 -9.26 3.05
N SER A 37 3.53 -8.09 2.68
CA SER A 37 3.12 -7.38 1.47
C SER A 37 2.89 -8.47 0.45
N HIS A 38 1.72 -8.54 -0.19
CA HIS A 38 1.41 -9.56 -1.19
C HIS A 38 2.46 -9.47 -2.32
N LYS A 39 3.63 -10.07 -2.10
CA LYS A 39 4.81 -9.98 -2.95
C LYS A 39 4.59 -11.03 -4.00
N VAL A 40 4.21 -10.57 -5.18
CA VAL A 40 4.09 -11.51 -6.29
C VAL A 40 5.50 -11.83 -6.74
N LEU A 41 5.80 -13.11 -6.76
CA LEU A 41 7.07 -13.62 -7.23
C LEU A 41 6.88 -14.21 -8.62
N THR A 42 7.95 -14.20 -9.38
CA THR A 42 7.99 -14.93 -10.63
C THR A 42 8.20 -16.41 -10.36
N VAL A 43 7.99 -17.24 -11.38
CA VAL A 43 8.36 -18.66 -11.36
C VAL A 43 9.86 -18.90 -11.06
N GLU A 44 10.70 -17.87 -11.23
CA GLU A 44 12.13 -17.88 -10.90
C GLU A 44 12.42 -17.39 -9.47
N GLY A 45 11.40 -17.05 -8.69
CA GLY A 45 11.56 -16.49 -7.34
C GLY A 45 11.97 -15.02 -7.30
N LYS A 46 11.89 -14.29 -8.42
CA LYS A 46 12.17 -12.84 -8.46
C LYS A 46 10.93 -12.06 -8.07
N GLU A 47 11.11 -10.97 -7.32
CA GLU A 47 10.00 -10.10 -6.91
C GLU A 47 9.52 -9.22 -8.06
N CYS A 48 8.22 -9.29 -8.37
CA CYS A 48 7.55 -8.36 -9.26
C CYS A 48 7.56 -6.96 -8.65
N LYS A 49 7.92 -5.94 -9.46
CA LYS A 49 7.86 -4.55 -9.02
C LYS A 49 6.54 -3.93 -9.47
N PHE A 50 5.73 -3.56 -8.48
CA PHE A 50 4.49 -2.82 -8.72
C PHE A 50 4.58 -1.41 -8.11
N PRO A 51 3.97 -0.40 -8.77
CA PRO A 51 3.48 -0.43 -10.14
C PRO A 51 4.62 -0.44 -11.18
N PHE A 52 4.37 -1.04 -12.34
CA PHE A 52 5.28 -0.97 -13.49
C PHE A 52 4.60 -0.40 -14.73
N ARG A 53 5.38 0.29 -15.57
CA ARG A 53 4.95 0.83 -16.86
C ARG A 53 5.28 -0.12 -18.00
N HIS A 54 4.30 -0.43 -18.85
CA HIS A 54 4.47 -1.17 -20.10
C HIS A 54 3.55 -0.59 -21.18
N GLY A 55 4.11 -0.26 -22.36
CA GLY A 55 3.36 0.29 -23.49
C GLY A 55 2.62 1.58 -23.14
N GLY A 56 3.16 2.39 -22.22
CA GLY A 56 2.52 3.60 -21.72
C GLY A 56 1.39 3.39 -20.68
N SER A 57 1.07 2.14 -20.33
CA SER A 57 0.08 1.81 -19.30
C SER A 57 0.76 1.42 -17.97
N ILE A 58 0.14 1.75 -16.85
CA ILE A 58 0.62 1.39 -15.52
C ILE A 58 -0.13 0.16 -15.00
N HIS A 59 0.60 -0.85 -14.56
CA HIS A 59 0.06 -2.10 -14.07
C HIS A 59 0.45 -2.35 -12.61
N HIS A 60 -0.55 -2.73 -11.80
CA HIS A 60 -0.42 -3.02 -10.36
C HIS A 60 -0.54 -4.52 -10.04
N HIS A 61 -0.72 -5.35 -11.06
CA HIS A 61 -0.90 -6.79 -10.96
C HIS A 61 -0.30 -7.46 -12.18
N CYS A 62 -0.16 -8.79 -12.14
CA CYS A 62 0.29 -9.56 -13.28
C CYS A 62 -0.68 -9.43 -14.43
N ILE A 63 -0.15 -9.14 -15.62
CA ILE A 63 -0.95 -8.91 -16.80
C ILE A 63 -0.86 -10.11 -17.74
N THR A 64 -1.95 -10.39 -18.45
CA THR A 64 -2.04 -11.46 -19.44
C THR A 64 -2.27 -10.81 -20.81
N ILE A 65 -1.21 -10.26 -21.40
CA ILE A 65 -1.29 -9.57 -22.70
C ILE A 65 -1.26 -10.58 -23.87
N SER A 66 -0.84 -11.83 -23.67
CA SER A 66 -0.81 -12.85 -24.73
C SER A 66 -1.10 -14.26 -24.21
N PHE A 67 -1.70 -15.09 -25.08
CA PHE A 67 -2.46 -16.33 -24.84
C PHE A 67 -1.72 -17.50 -24.12
N SER A 68 -1.31 -17.36 -22.86
CA SER A 68 -1.24 -18.52 -21.94
C SER A 68 -0.85 -18.18 -20.50
N ARG A 69 -0.01 -17.15 -20.26
CA ARG A 69 0.60 -16.94 -18.94
C ARG A 69 0.60 -15.47 -18.53
N SER A 70 0.28 -15.23 -17.27
CA SER A 70 0.41 -13.91 -16.66
C SER A 70 1.88 -13.62 -16.36
N TRP A 71 2.28 -12.35 -16.52
CA TRP A 71 3.65 -11.90 -16.29
C TRP A 71 3.67 -10.54 -15.61
N CYS A 72 4.81 -10.21 -15.03
CA CYS A 72 5.06 -8.92 -14.37
C CYS A 72 6.43 -8.38 -14.77
N SER A 73 6.63 -7.07 -14.61
CA SER A 73 7.96 -6.47 -14.70
C SER A 73 8.73 -6.58 -13.38
N LEU A 74 10.05 -6.69 -13.50
CA LEU A 74 10.98 -6.66 -12.37
C LEU A 74 11.50 -5.25 -12.08
N THR A 75 11.06 -4.25 -12.84
CA THR A 75 11.40 -2.83 -12.64
C THR A 75 10.14 -1.97 -12.74
N HIS A 76 10.26 -0.69 -12.38
CA HIS A 76 9.15 0.25 -12.53
C HIS A 76 8.85 0.61 -13.99
N ASN A 77 9.77 0.35 -14.92
CA ASN A 77 9.62 0.74 -16.32
C ASN A 77 10.12 -0.38 -17.24
N PHE A 78 9.21 -1.28 -17.59
CA PHE A 78 9.48 -2.35 -18.54
C PHE A 78 9.93 -1.80 -19.89
N ASP A 79 9.35 -0.68 -20.35
CA ASP A 79 9.67 -0.11 -21.66
C ASP A 79 11.14 0.33 -21.80
N ARG A 80 11.85 0.54 -20.69
CA ARG A 80 13.27 0.89 -20.66
C ARG A 80 14.15 -0.33 -20.39
N ASP A 81 13.81 -1.10 -19.37
CA ASP A 81 14.70 -2.12 -18.83
C ASP A 81 14.46 -3.49 -19.49
N PHE A 82 13.27 -3.71 -20.06
CA PHE A 82 12.82 -4.97 -20.65
C PHE A 82 12.96 -6.18 -19.72
N LEU A 83 12.97 -5.95 -18.41
CA LEU A 83 13.06 -6.99 -17.39
C LEU A 83 11.66 -7.42 -16.95
N TRP A 84 11.37 -8.70 -17.14
CA TRP A 84 10.08 -9.30 -16.82
C TRP A 84 10.23 -10.77 -16.39
N GLY A 85 9.18 -11.33 -15.84
CA GLY A 85 9.08 -12.76 -15.61
C GLY A 85 7.62 -13.22 -15.46
N TYR A 86 7.41 -14.53 -15.63
CA TYR A 86 6.08 -15.13 -15.45
C TYR A 86 5.71 -15.14 -13.97
N CYS A 87 4.49 -14.75 -13.65
CA CYS A 87 4.02 -14.78 -12.28
C CYS A 87 3.85 -16.22 -11.79
N ALA A 88 4.30 -16.48 -10.57
CA ALA A 88 4.07 -17.74 -9.91
C ALA A 88 2.56 -17.89 -9.62
N PRO A 89 1.99 -19.10 -9.75
CA PRO A 89 0.64 -19.36 -9.26
C PRO A 89 0.58 -19.09 -7.76
N GLY A 90 -0.54 -18.57 -7.26
CA GLY A 90 -0.71 -18.07 -5.88
C GLY A 90 -0.55 -19.12 -4.76
N ASN A 91 -0.02 -20.30 -5.07
CA ASN A 91 0.34 -21.38 -4.15
C ASN A 91 1.86 -21.66 -4.08
N THR A 92 2.68 -20.98 -4.88
CA THR A 92 4.14 -21.12 -4.84
C THR A 92 4.74 -19.95 -4.06
N GLN A 93 4.64 -20.00 -2.72
CA GLN A 93 5.58 -19.27 -1.89
C GLN A 93 6.99 -19.86 -2.12
N PRO A 94 8.03 -19.03 -2.23
CA PRO A 94 9.40 -19.48 -2.43
C PRO A 94 9.82 -20.30 -1.20
N ILE A 95 10.61 -21.35 -1.42
CA ILE A 95 11.16 -22.24 -0.38
C ILE A 95 12.27 -21.52 0.43
N GLY A 96 12.09 -20.23 0.71
CA GLY A 96 13.14 -19.34 1.20
C GLY A 96 12.86 -18.63 2.51
N GLU A 97 11.68 -18.79 3.14
CA GLU A 97 11.42 -18.13 4.42
C GLU A 97 10.22 -18.78 5.14
N ARG A 98 10.38 -20.06 5.50
CA ARG A 98 9.58 -20.62 6.59
C ARG A 98 10.37 -20.38 7.87
N SER A 99 10.14 -19.22 8.49
CA SER A 99 10.54 -18.95 9.87
C SER A 99 9.89 -20.00 10.77
N PHE A 100 10.64 -21.07 11.03
CA PHE A 100 10.34 -22.10 12.00
C PHE A 100 11.20 -21.78 13.23
N LEU A 101 10.69 -20.94 14.12
CA LEU A 101 11.06 -20.83 15.53
C LEU A 101 9.82 -20.39 16.30
#